data_AF-A0A9W8P6D7-F1
#
_entry.id   AF-A0A9W8P6D7-F1
#
_cell.length_a   1.000
_cell.length_b   1.000
_cell.length_c   1.000
_cell.angle_alpha   90.00
_cell.angle_beta   90.00
_cell.angle_gamma   90.00
#
_symmetry.space_group_name_H-M   'P 1'
#
loop_
_entity.id
_entity.type
_entity.pdbx_description
1 polymer ?
#
loop_
_entity_poly.entity_id
_entity_poly.type
_entity_poly.pdbx_seq_one_letter_code
_entity_poly.pdbx_strand_id
1 'polypeptide(L)'
;MSVHFSLAKAASFHPWSSIPSTESGPSTGPSTGHDIHADNDPAPMNRLHSSPERFRTDSSGYLDRVPEDGAVEFDGMNEDEEENDEEEIDEELESQGLYRGSYRRLLILYTFVPLTSAVFFTLLALLPTWAYPLQVAPNFPSVLPFPLTELFVSAGLWCLSYMLRTPVYSLSLFICTSCRLSHYSYSTVLSTVVHAIISLLLRIIAVPILLIPRYLIYEIPTWHDPAFKRVWWVALGWAAVEAIVAIKQGFESITLYRDVLVSDTQEEERFIEIEDGATKLGRIYGATNQTTRSTEPSPASFAVGSSTGGFLSANTVPQSGLAAAPDAESSANLERAPLLQRESRGSNTALETSLELRVEEDVDHLIAVRARGELEKYYGIPFIRIPAFIPCLQRVNALLFSLGVTLILSSAYLQSAILYSLQSWYTHIRLDVHSADEHSAVYIIPSNSPSTIPSLETVISSAWPWSPVQLLQAPLRRSNQMLMIAVPVVFVVQIILSLLHSQLVLPKAGVHTVVYIGSLVSLGVFFAGLGAWDALS
;
A
#
# COMPACT_ATOMS: atom_id res chain seq x y z
N MET A 1 7.32 15.17 -25.11
CA MET A 1 6.37 15.97 -24.30
C MET A 1 6.45 15.44 -22.88
N SER A 2 7.41 15.97 -22.12
CA SER A 2 7.78 15.51 -20.78
C SER A 2 7.07 16.40 -19.78
N VAL A 3 5.96 15.91 -19.22
CA VAL A 3 5.24 16.63 -18.16
C VAL A 3 5.77 16.11 -16.84
N HIS A 4 6.56 16.96 -16.17
CA HIS A 4 6.94 16.85 -14.77
C HIS A 4 5.67 16.69 -13.92
N PHE A 5 5.37 15.46 -13.52
CA PHE A 5 4.40 15.18 -12.47
C PHE A 5 5.09 15.48 -11.14
N SER A 6 4.89 16.70 -10.65
CA SER A 6 5.25 17.11 -9.30
C SER A 6 4.45 16.24 -8.33
N LEU A 7 5.11 15.20 -7.82
CA LEU A 7 4.57 14.25 -6.86
C LEU A 7 4.36 15.01 -5.54
N ALA A 8 3.13 15.47 -5.33
CA ALA A 8 2.72 15.99 -4.03
C ALA A 8 2.89 14.86 -2.99
N LYS A 9 3.80 15.12 -2.05
CA LYS A 9 4.13 14.37 -0.82
C LYS A 9 2.94 14.37 0.17
N ALA A 10 1.73 14.03 -0.30
CA ALA A 10 0.48 14.18 0.44
C ALA A 10 -0.55 13.11 0.06
N ALA A 11 -0.23 11.85 0.31
CA ALA A 11 -1.22 10.76 0.51
C ALA A 11 -0.57 9.50 1.11
N SER A 12 0.54 9.63 1.85
CA SER A 12 0.77 8.74 2.98
C SER A 12 -0.44 8.88 3.90
N PHE A 13 -0.81 7.81 4.60
CA PHE A 13 -1.65 7.92 5.79
C PHE A 13 -1.27 9.19 6.55
N HIS A 14 -2.17 10.16 6.66
CA HIS A 14 -1.94 11.32 7.50
C HIS A 14 -1.79 10.77 8.94
N PRO A 15 -0.59 10.85 9.55
CA PRO A 15 -0.46 10.56 10.95
C PRO A 15 -1.13 11.71 11.70
N TRP A 16 -1.81 11.36 12.78
CA TRP A 16 -2.50 12.29 13.65
C TRP A 16 -1.57 13.43 14.07
N SER A 17 -1.90 14.67 13.71
CA SER A 17 -1.20 15.86 14.18
C SER A 17 -1.75 16.30 15.54
N SER A 18 -0.83 16.41 16.50
CA SER A 18 -0.84 17.27 17.69
C SER A 18 -1.99 17.13 18.71
N ILE A 19 -1.72 16.33 19.75
CA ILE A 19 -2.29 16.54 21.09
C ILE A 19 -1.52 17.71 21.71
N PRO A 20 -2.17 18.80 22.18
CA PRO A 20 -1.52 19.71 23.12
C PRO A 20 -1.48 19.00 24.49
N SER A 21 -0.30 18.60 24.92
CA SER A 21 -0.02 18.25 26.30
C SER A 21 -0.15 19.51 27.16
N THR A 22 -1.34 19.76 27.70
CA THR A 22 -1.50 20.69 28.82
C THR A 22 -0.97 20.01 30.07
N GLU A 23 0.33 20.23 30.31
CA GLU A 23 1.01 19.94 31.55
C GLU A 23 0.62 21.03 32.57
N SER A 24 -0.40 20.76 33.38
CA SER A 24 -0.76 21.62 34.51
C SER A 24 0.01 21.19 35.75
N GLY A 25 1.07 21.92 36.08
CA GLY A 25 1.77 21.82 37.36
C GLY A 25 0.90 22.30 38.55
N PRO A 26 1.23 21.90 39.79
CA PRO A 26 0.38 22.12 40.96
C PRO A 26 0.72 23.43 41.69
N SER A 27 -0.30 24.21 42.03
CA SER A 27 -0.18 25.33 42.97
C SER A 27 -1.14 25.14 44.14
N THR A 28 -0.56 24.81 45.29
CA THR A 28 -0.81 25.35 46.64
C THR A 28 -2.27 25.65 47.08
N GLY A 29 -2.68 25.00 48.18
CA GLY A 29 -3.88 25.33 48.97
C GLY A 29 -3.82 26.73 49.65
N PRO A 30 -4.62 27.05 50.70
CA PRO A 30 -5.17 26.13 51.72
C PRO A 30 -6.64 26.41 52.12
N SER A 31 -7.17 25.56 53.02
CA SER A 31 -7.91 25.94 54.25
C SER A 31 -9.15 25.06 54.54
N THR A 32 -8.96 24.22 55.58
CA THR A 32 -9.82 24.05 56.77
C THR A 32 -11.30 23.71 56.62
N GLY A 33 -11.69 22.56 57.20
CA GLY A 33 -12.95 22.45 57.94
C GLY A 33 -13.53 21.04 58.08
N HIS A 34 -13.33 20.45 59.27
CA HIS A 34 -14.07 19.34 59.90
C HIS A 34 -14.04 17.94 59.24
N ASP A 35 -13.39 16.94 59.84
CA ASP A 35 -13.56 16.28 61.15
C ASP A 35 -14.66 15.19 61.20
N ILE A 36 -14.19 14.02 61.68
CA ILE A 36 -14.85 12.99 62.51
C ILE A 36 -15.15 11.63 61.85
N HIS A 37 -14.28 10.67 62.23
CA HIS A 37 -14.47 9.24 62.57
C HIS A 37 -14.98 8.24 61.51
N ALA A 38 -14.56 6.97 61.47
CA ALA A 38 -13.55 6.20 62.22
C ALA A 38 -13.35 4.85 61.49
N ASP A 39 -12.20 4.23 61.73
CA ASP A 39 -11.98 2.78 61.90
C ASP A 39 -12.30 1.81 60.75
N ASN A 40 -11.26 1.28 60.09
CA ASN A 40 -10.60 0.08 60.61
C ASN A 40 -9.44 -0.42 59.70
N ASP A 41 -8.30 -0.56 60.38
CA ASP A 41 -7.17 -1.47 60.16
C ASP A 41 -6.34 -1.53 58.86
N PRO A 42 -5.01 -1.29 59.00
CA PRO A 42 -4.01 -1.57 57.97
C PRO A 42 -3.36 -2.95 58.12
N ALA A 43 -3.24 -3.68 57.02
CA ALA A 43 -2.25 -4.76 56.88
C ALA A 43 -1.02 -4.22 56.12
N PRO A 44 0.20 -4.33 56.67
CA PRO A 44 1.42 -3.90 56.02
C PRO A 44 2.06 -5.08 55.26
N MET A 45 2.24 -4.95 53.94
CA MET A 45 3.26 -5.73 53.23
C MET A 45 4.14 -4.82 52.41
N ASN A 46 5.23 -4.39 53.07
CA ASN A 46 6.53 -4.22 52.44
C ASN A 46 6.90 -5.52 51.71
N ARG A 47 7.45 -5.40 50.49
CA ARG A 47 8.75 -5.99 50.14
C ARG A 47 9.23 -5.49 48.78
N LEU A 48 10.07 -4.47 48.89
CA LEU A 48 11.23 -4.27 48.02
C LEU A 48 12.04 -5.57 47.95
N HIS A 49 12.33 -6.04 46.74
CA HIS A 49 13.42 -6.96 46.48
C HIS A 49 14.42 -6.29 45.52
N SER A 50 15.47 -5.70 46.12
CA SER A 50 16.86 -5.86 45.67
C SER A 50 17.17 -7.37 45.56
N SER A 51 18.04 -7.91 44.71
CA SER A 51 19.31 -7.46 44.13
C SER A 51 19.79 -8.57 43.18
N PRO A 52 20.59 -8.28 42.13
CA PRO A 52 21.34 -9.29 41.38
C PRO A 52 22.81 -9.25 41.79
N GLU A 53 23.20 -9.97 42.84
CA GLU A 53 24.62 -10.21 43.16
C GLU A 53 24.72 -11.18 44.36
N ARG A 54 24.89 -12.49 44.11
CA ARG A 54 25.48 -13.47 45.05
C ARG A 54 25.51 -14.89 44.47
N PHE A 55 26.48 -15.16 43.59
CA PHE A 55 27.00 -16.52 43.37
C PHE A 55 28.49 -16.47 42.98
N ARG A 56 29.28 -15.76 43.80
CA ARG A 56 30.74 -15.74 43.68
C ARG A 56 31.39 -15.93 45.05
N THR A 57 31.27 -17.11 45.65
CA THR A 57 32.27 -17.61 46.60
C THR A 57 32.06 -19.10 46.86
N ASP A 58 33.18 -19.82 46.94
CA ASP A 58 33.36 -21.16 47.54
C ASP A 58 33.30 -22.38 46.60
N SER A 59 34.36 -22.55 45.80
CA SER A 59 34.90 -23.88 45.45
C SER A 59 36.40 -23.79 45.14
N SER A 60 37.16 -23.26 46.09
CA SER A 60 38.60 -23.49 46.19
C SER A 60 38.84 -24.82 46.91
N GLY A 61 38.99 -25.90 46.16
CA GLY A 61 39.57 -27.13 46.72
C GLY A 61 39.17 -28.42 46.04
N TYR A 62 39.73 -28.69 44.86
CA TYR A 62 40.32 -30.00 44.52
C TYR A 62 40.93 -29.92 43.11
N LEU A 63 42.21 -29.52 43.05
CA LEU A 63 43.04 -29.84 41.89
C LEU A 63 43.46 -31.31 42.05
N ASP A 64 42.69 -32.23 41.48
CA ASP A 64 43.13 -33.61 41.26
C ASP A 64 42.85 -34.01 39.81
N ARG A 65 43.95 -34.42 39.17
CA ARG A 65 44.13 -35.12 37.88
C ARG A 65 43.34 -34.68 36.66
N VAL A 66 44.10 -34.18 35.69
CA VAL A 66 43.79 -34.15 34.25
C VAL A 66 43.67 -35.60 33.73
N PRO A 67 42.48 -36.05 33.29
CA PRO A 67 42.33 -37.27 32.52
C PRO A 67 42.78 -36.98 31.09
N GLU A 68 43.80 -37.72 30.64
CA GLU A 68 44.31 -37.66 29.29
C GLU A 68 43.32 -38.33 28.31
N ASP A 69 43.06 -37.66 27.18
CA ASP A 69 42.53 -38.19 25.92
C ASP A 69 41.36 -39.19 25.98
N GLY A 70 40.22 -38.71 26.48
CA GLY A 70 38.90 -39.27 26.13
C GLY A 70 38.35 -38.52 24.92
N ALA A 71 38.12 -39.21 23.81
CA ALA A 71 37.42 -38.66 22.66
C ALA A 71 36.10 -38.02 23.14
N VAL A 72 36.01 -36.70 23.07
CA VAL A 72 34.78 -35.95 23.37
C VAL A 72 33.80 -36.29 22.24
N GLU A 73 33.02 -37.35 22.43
CA GLU A 73 31.77 -37.53 21.70
C GLU A 73 30.93 -36.28 21.99
N PHE A 74 30.89 -35.35 21.03
CA PHE A 74 29.86 -34.31 20.91
C PHE A 74 28.53 -35.04 20.67
N ASP A 75 28.04 -35.72 21.69
CA ASP A 75 26.77 -36.44 21.67
C ASP A 75 25.66 -35.45 21.99
N GLY A 76 24.95 -35.03 20.95
CA GLY A 76 23.67 -34.32 21.02
C GLY A 76 23.66 -33.03 21.84
N MET A 77 24.14 -31.92 21.27
CA MET A 77 23.51 -30.65 21.62
C MET A 77 22.01 -30.81 21.32
N ASN A 78 21.18 -30.70 22.36
CA ASN A 78 19.75 -30.85 22.25
C ASN A 78 19.26 -29.78 21.26
N GLU A 79 18.66 -30.17 20.13
CA GLU A 79 18.01 -29.24 19.19
C GLU A 79 17.02 -28.30 19.93
N ASP A 80 16.46 -28.78 21.05
CA ASP A 80 15.58 -28.02 21.94
C ASP A 80 16.28 -26.85 22.68
N GLU A 81 17.59 -26.91 22.92
CA GLU A 81 18.35 -25.80 23.54
C GLU A 81 18.65 -24.70 22.52
N GLU A 82 18.97 -25.05 21.27
CA GLU A 82 19.23 -24.06 20.21
C GLU A 82 17.98 -23.26 19.84
N GLU A 83 16.79 -23.88 19.75
CA GLU A 83 15.55 -23.18 19.41
C GLU A 83 15.19 -22.13 20.49
N ASN A 84 15.43 -22.44 21.76
CA ASN A 84 15.16 -21.51 22.86
C ASN A 84 16.11 -20.31 22.86
N ASP A 85 17.39 -20.51 22.53
CA ASP A 85 18.36 -19.41 22.42
C ASP A 85 18.02 -18.48 21.25
N GLU A 86 17.55 -19.03 20.11
CA GLU A 86 17.09 -18.21 18.98
C GLU A 86 15.85 -17.37 19.32
N GLU A 87 14.89 -17.95 20.06
CA GLU A 87 13.71 -17.22 20.53
C GLU A 87 14.09 -16.09 21.51
N GLU A 88 15.03 -16.32 22.42
CA GLU A 88 15.52 -15.30 23.35
C GLU A 88 16.19 -14.14 22.61
N ILE A 89 17.04 -14.43 21.62
CA ILE A 89 17.70 -13.40 20.80
C ILE A 89 16.65 -12.59 20.02
N ASP A 90 15.64 -13.25 19.43
CA ASP A 90 14.56 -12.58 18.72
C ASP A 90 13.75 -11.67 19.67
N GLU A 91 13.43 -12.13 20.88
CA GLU A 91 12.76 -11.31 21.90
C GLU A 91 13.60 -10.09 22.33
N GLU A 92 14.91 -10.27 22.52
CA GLU A 92 15.83 -9.18 22.85
C GLU A 92 15.90 -8.14 21.72
N LEU A 93 16.03 -8.57 20.46
CA LEU A 93 16.02 -7.69 19.30
C LEU A 93 14.69 -6.94 19.20
N GLU A 94 13.56 -7.63 19.37
CA GLU A 94 12.23 -7.02 19.35
C GLU A 94 12.05 -6.00 20.47
N SER A 95 12.63 -6.24 21.65
CA SER A 95 12.62 -5.28 22.77
C SER A 95 13.38 -3.98 22.43
N GLN A 96 14.42 -4.09 21.59
CA GLN A 96 15.17 -2.97 21.03
C GLN A 96 14.49 -2.37 19.78
N GLY A 97 13.41 -2.99 19.32
CA GLY A 97 12.72 -2.63 18.10
C GLY A 97 13.52 -2.92 16.84
N LEU A 98 14.47 -3.86 16.91
CA LEU A 98 15.21 -4.49 15.81
C LEU A 98 14.54 -5.81 15.44
N TYR A 99 14.78 -6.30 14.23
CA TYR A 99 14.23 -7.58 13.78
C TYR A 99 15.28 -8.39 13.03
N ARG A 100 15.31 -9.70 13.26
CA ARG A 100 16.20 -10.62 12.54
C ARG A 100 15.74 -10.78 11.08
N GLY A 101 16.71 -10.80 10.16
CA GLY A 101 16.52 -11.19 8.77
C GLY A 101 17.04 -10.21 7.72
N SER A 102 17.28 -10.72 6.51
CA SER A 102 17.75 -9.91 5.39
C SER A 102 16.63 -9.16 4.67
N TYR A 103 16.68 -7.82 4.68
CA TYR A 103 15.79 -6.96 3.89
C TYR A 103 15.73 -7.36 2.40
N ARG A 104 16.85 -7.79 1.82
CA ARG A 104 16.91 -8.25 0.42
C ARG A 104 16.07 -9.50 0.20
N ARG A 105 16.11 -10.47 1.13
CA ARG A 105 15.30 -11.69 1.06
C ARG A 105 13.81 -11.37 1.16
N LEU A 106 13.45 -10.50 2.11
CA LEU A 106 12.07 -10.02 2.28
C LEU A 106 11.55 -9.31 1.02
N LEU A 107 12.37 -8.44 0.42
CA LEU A 107 12.02 -7.72 -0.81
C LEU A 107 11.80 -8.68 -1.99
N ILE A 108 12.69 -9.67 -2.16
CA ILE A 108 12.53 -10.71 -3.19
C ILE A 108 11.25 -11.50 -2.95
N LEU A 109 10.99 -11.93 -1.72
CA LEU A 109 9.76 -12.65 -1.39
C LEU A 109 8.52 -11.82 -1.69
N TYR A 110 8.55 -10.51 -1.41
CA TYR A 110 7.44 -9.61 -1.71
C TYR A 110 7.26 -9.31 -3.20
N THR A 111 8.30 -9.42 -4.04
CA THR A 111 8.16 -9.29 -5.51
C THR A 111 7.27 -10.38 -6.11
N PHE A 112 6.99 -11.46 -5.37
CA PHE A 112 6.00 -12.45 -5.73
C PHE A 112 4.56 -11.89 -5.76
N VAL A 113 4.25 -10.86 -4.96
CA VAL A 113 2.92 -10.25 -4.88
C VAL A 113 2.49 -9.58 -6.21
N PRO A 114 3.28 -8.65 -6.81
CA PRO A 114 2.93 -8.11 -8.12
C PRO A 114 2.93 -9.18 -9.21
N LEU A 115 3.83 -10.17 -9.14
CA LEU A 115 3.90 -11.24 -10.13
C LEU A 115 2.63 -12.11 -10.11
N THR A 116 2.22 -12.59 -8.94
CA THR A 116 0.98 -13.36 -8.79
C THR A 116 -0.25 -12.54 -9.18
N SER A 117 -0.31 -11.27 -8.78
CA SER A 117 -1.39 -10.37 -9.19
C SER A 117 -1.44 -10.18 -10.72
N ALA A 118 -0.29 -10.05 -11.38
CA ALA A 118 -0.21 -9.90 -12.84
C ALA A 118 -0.60 -11.19 -13.58
N VAL A 119 -0.15 -12.35 -13.09
CA VAL A 119 -0.54 -13.67 -13.62
C VAL A 119 -2.05 -13.86 -13.48
N PHE A 120 -2.61 -13.62 -12.29
CA PHE A 120 -4.04 -13.77 -12.06
C PHE A 120 -4.88 -12.78 -12.86
N PHE A 121 -4.43 -11.52 -12.96
CA PHE A 121 -5.07 -10.52 -13.83
C PHE A 121 -5.08 -10.98 -15.30
N THR A 122 -3.96 -11.52 -15.79
CA THR A 122 -3.86 -12.05 -17.16
C THR A 122 -4.81 -13.23 -17.36
N LEU A 123 -4.91 -14.15 -16.40
CA LEU A 123 -5.87 -15.25 -16.43
C LEU A 123 -7.32 -14.74 -16.52
N LEU A 124 -7.70 -13.77 -15.68
CA LEU A 124 -9.03 -13.15 -15.71
C LEU A 124 -9.29 -12.36 -17.00
N ALA A 125 -8.26 -11.75 -17.60
CA ALA A 125 -8.36 -11.04 -18.88
C ALA A 125 -8.59 -11.98 -20.06
N LEU A 126 -8.00 -13.18 -20.02
CA LEU A 126 -8.14 -14.19 -21.06
C LEU A 126 -9.41 -15.04 -20.89
N LEU A 127 -9.95 -15.13 -19.66
CA LEU A 127 -11.10 -15.95 -19.33
C LEU A 127 -12.32 -15.71 -20.23
N PRO A 128 -12.76 -14.47 -20.53
CA PRO A 128 -13.92 -14.24 -21.40
C PRO A 128 -13.69 -14.64 -22.85
N THR A 129 -12.44 -14.68 -23.29
CA THR A 129 -12.08 -15.07 -24.65
C THR A 129 -12.13 -16.59 -24.79
N TRP A 130 -11.68 -17.32 -23.77
CA TRP A 130 -11.62 -18.77 -23.78
C TRP A 130 -12.93 -19.44 -23.38
N ALA A 131 -13.56 -18.99 -22.29
CA ALA A 131 -14.75 -19.62 -21.74
C ALA A 131 -16.03 -19.19 -22.45
N TYR A 132 -16.08 -17.95 -22.97
CA TYR A 132 -17.29 -17.35 -23.53
C TYR A 132 -17.04 -16.81 -24.95
N PRO A 133 -16.75 -17.68 -25.94
CA PRO A 133 -16.49 -17.24 -27.31
C PRO A 133 -17.72 -16.52 -27.89
N LEU A 134 -17.48 -15.35 -28.53
CA LEU A 134 -18.54 -14.60 -29.21
C LEU A 134 -18.79 -15.23 -30.57
N GLN A 135 -20.04 -15.54 -30.88
CA GLN A 135 -20.43 -16.07 -32.20
C GLN A 135 -20.41 -14.99 -33.28
N VAL A 136 -20.68 -13.73 -32.90
CA VAL A 136 -20.73 -12.59 -33.81
C VAL A 136 -19.67 -11.58 -33.37
N ALA A 137 -18.76 -11.22 -34.28
CA ALA A 137 -17.81 -10.14 -34.05
C ALA A 137 -18.55 -8.80 -34.09
N PRO A 138 -18.70 -8.08 -32.96
CA PRO A 138 -19.34 -6.78 -32.96
C PRO A 138 -18.48 -5.75 -33.71
N ASN A 139 -19.10 -4.97 -34.59
CA ASN A 139 -18.47 -3.79 -35.16
C ASN A 139 -18.51 -2.65 -34.14
N PHE A 140 -17.39 -2.37 -33.46
CA PHE A 140 -17.27 -1.25 -32.53
C PHE A 140 -16.92 0.04 -33.30
N PRO A 141 -17.78 1.07 -33.32
CA PRO A 141 -17.51 2.33 -34.03
C PRO A 141 -16.56 3.27 -33.26
N SER A 142 -15.71 2.77 -32.37
CA SER A 142 -14.92 3.62 -31.46
C SER A 142 -13.58 4.05 -32.04
N VAL A 143 -13.21 5.30 -31.76
CA VAL A 143 -11.91 5.93 -32.07
C VAL A 143 -10.74 5.14 -31.46
N LEU A 144 -10.98 4.46 -30.33
CA LEU A 144 -10.01 3.61 -29.66
C LEU A 144 -10.42 2.14 -29.77
N PRO A 145 -9.46 1.22 -29.99
CA PRO A 145 -9.75 -0.21 -30.10
C PRO A 145 -10.20 -0.78 -28.76
N PHE A 146 -11.21 -1.66 -28.82
CA PHE A 146 -11.56 -2.53 -27.70
C PHE A 146 -10.36 -3.42 -27.33
N PRO A 147 -9.99 -3.59 -26.04
CA PRO A 147 -10.69 -3.19 -24.81
C PRO A 147 -10.14 -1.94 -24.09
N LEU A 148 -9.32 -1.13 -24.76
CA LEU A 148 -8.56 -0.06 -24.09
C LEU A 148 -9.45 1.05 -23.52
N THR A 149 -10.53 1.39 -24.22
CA THR A 149 -11.45 2.46 -23.78
C THR A 149 -12.10 2.11 -22.45
N GLU A 150 -12.57 0.87 -22.31
CA GLU A 150 -13.22 0.35 -21.10
C GLU A 150 -12.26 0.37 -19.91
N LEU A 151 -11.01 -0.07 -20.13
CA LEU A 151 -9.96 -0.04 -19.13
C LEU A 151 -9.65 1.37 -18.65
N PHE A 152 -9.40 2.31 -19.57
CA PHE A 152 -9.01 3.68 -19.20
C PHE A 152 -10.14 4.47 -18.55
N VAL A 153 -11.38 4.34 -19.03
CA VAL A 153 -12.53 5.03 -18.40
C VAL A 153 -12.75 4.51 -16.98
N SER A 154 -12.71 3.19 -16.79
CA SER A 154 -12.87 2.59 -15.47
C SER A 154 -11.74 2.97 -14.51
N ALA A 155 -10.48 2.93 -14.98
CA ALA A 155 -9.32 3.39 -14.24
C ALA A 155 -9.43 4.87 -13.84
N GLY A 156 -9.89 5.73 -14.76
CA GLY A 156 -10.13 7.15 -14.49
C GLY A 156 -11.18 7.39 -13.42
N LEU A 157 -12.29 6.63 -13.46
CA LEU A 157 -13.35 6.71 -12.44
C LEU A 157 -12.88 6.18 -11.08
N TRP A 158 -12.03 5.15 -11.07
CA TRP A 158 -11.36 4.70 -9.84
C TRP A 158 -10.47 5.81 -9.26
N CYS A 159 -9.63 6.43 -10.08
CA CYS A 159 -8.74 7.52 -9.66
C CYS A 159 -9.54 8.71 -9.11
N LEU A 160 -10.66 9.06 -9.77
CA LEU A 160 -11.58 10.08 -9.27
C LEU A 160 -12.15 9.70 -7.91
N SER A 161 -12.62 8.46 -7.74
CA SER A 161 -13.09 7.96 -6.45
C SER A 161 -12.01 8.08 -5.37
N TYR A 162 -10.78 7.65 -5.68
CA TYR A 162 -9.64 7.71 -4.78
C TYR A 162 -9.29 9.15 -4.36
N MET A 163 -9.26 10.09 -5.30
CA MET A 163 -9.03 11.51 -5.02
C MET A 163 -10.14 12.14 -4.17
N LEU A 164 -11.38 11.64 -4.28
CA LEU A 164 -12.51 12.09 -3.45
C LEU A 164 -12.45 11.57 -2.01
N ARG A 165 -11.59 10.60 -1.68
CA ARG A 165 -11.50 10.03 -0.32
C ARG A 165 -11.14 11.08 0.74
N THR A 166 -10.12 11.90 0.48
CA THR A 166 -9.68 12.96 1.40
C THR A 166 -10.74 14.04 1.63
N PRO A 167 -11.35 14.65 0.59
CA PRO A 167 -12.40 15.65 0.82
C PRO A 167 -13.65 15.05 1.48
N VAL A 168 -14.01 13.79 1.20
CA VAL A 168 -15.10 13.10 1.89
C VAL A 168 -14.81 12.93 3.38
N TYR A 169 -13.57 12.59 3.74
CA TYR A 169 -13.16 12.51 5.14
C TYR A 169 -13.20 13.87 5.84
N SER A 170 -12.67 14.92 5.21
CA SER A 170 -12.72 16.29 5.75
C SER A 170 -14.16 16.77 5.95
N LEU A 171 -15.05 16.48 5.01
CA LEU A 171 -16.48 16.81 5.12
C LEU A 171 -17.15 16.01 6.24
N SER A 172 -16.80 14.73 6.40
CA SER A 172 -17.32 13.89 7.49
C SER A 172 -16.87 14.40 8.86
N LEU A 173 -15.60 14.79 8.99
CA LEU A 173 -15.08 15.45 10.19
C LEU A 173 -15.80 16.76 10.50
N PHE A 174 -16.02 17.60 9.48
CA PHE A 174 -16.73 18.86 9.63
C PHE A 174 -18.18 18.64 10.13
N ILE A 175 -18.90 17.67 9.54
CA ILE A 175 -20.26 17.31 9.97
C ILE A 175 -20.26 16.79 11.41
N CYS A 176 -19.38 15.83 11.76
CA CYS A 176 -19.33 15.28 13.11
C CYS A 176 -19.00 16.35 14.17
N THR A 177 -18.06 17.25 13.85
CA THR A 177 -17.69 18.38 14.72
C THR A 177 -18.86 19.34 14.89
N SER A 178 -19.58 19.66 13.81
CA SER A 178 -20.76 20.53 13.83
C SER A 178 -21.90 19.94 14.65
N CYS A 179 -22.08 18.63 14.63
CA CYS A 179 -23.12 17.92 15.38
C CYS A 179 -22.71 17.58 16.83
N ARG A 180 -21.52 18.01 17.30
CA ARG A 180 -20.98 17.67 18.63
C ARG A 180 -20.90 16.17 18.93
N LEU A 181 -20.76 15.32 17.91
CA LEU A 181 -20.49 13.89 18.13
C LEU A 181 -19.02 13.76 18.56
N SER A 182 -18.80 13.67 19.86
CA SER A 182 -17.46 13.73 20.48
C SER A 182 -16.53 12.55 20.15
N HIS A 183 -17.03 11.46 19.55
CA HIS A 183 -16.20 10.29 19.29
C HIS A 183 -15.62 10.29 17.86
N TYR A 184 -14.29 10.32 17.79
CA TYR A 184 -13.51 10.25 16.56
C TYR A 184 -13.91 9.09 15.62
N SER A 185 -14.27 7.93 16.19
CA SER A 185 -14.68 6.74 15.44
C SER A 185 -15.86 6.98 14.50
N TYR A 186 -16.81 7.86 14.86
CA TYR A 186 -17.98 8.11 14.01
C TYR A 186 -17.62 8.80 12.69
N SER A 187 -16.66 9.73 12.71
CA SER A 187 -16.22 10.44 11.50
C SER A 187 -15.58 9.49 10.49
N THR A 188 -14.82 8.51 10.98
CA THR A 188 -14.18 7.49 10.15
C THR A 188 -15.24 6.57 9.54
N VAL A 189 -16.18 6.06 10.35
CA VAL A 189 -17.27 5.21 9.85
C VAL A 189 -18.11 5.96 8.82
N LEU A 190 -18.53 7.20 9.10
CA LEU A 190 -19.30 8.02 8.19
C LEU A 190 -18.55 8.24 6.85
N SER A 191 -17.27 8.61 6.92
CA SER A 191 -16.44 8.79 5.73
C SER A 191 -16.33 7.52 4.90
N THR A 192 -16.09 6.36 5.54
CA THR A 192 -16.01 5.07 4.83
C THR A 192 -17.33 4.71 4.14
N VAL A 193 -18.46 4.94 4.81
CA VAL A 193 -19.81 4.68 4.26
C VAL A 193 -20.07 5.59 3.06
N VAL A 194 -19.84 6.91 3.20
CA VAL A 194 -20.06 7.89 2.12
C VAL A 194 -19.15 7.59 0.92
N HIS A 195 -17.87 7.30 1.18
CA HIS A 195 -16.92 6.95 0.12
C HIS A 195 -17.32 5.65 -0.59
N ALA A 196 -17.79 4.63 0.14
CA ALA A 196 -18.31 3.40 -0.47
C ALA A 196 -19.52 3.66 -1.38
N ILE A 197 -20.45 4.54 -0.98
CA ILE A 197 -21.57 4.95 -1.84
C ILE A 197 -21.05 5.61 -3.12
N ILE A 198 -20.15 6.59 -3.00
CA ILE A 198 -19.59 7.32 -4.15
C ILE A 198 -18.86 6.36 -5.10
N SER A 199 -18.07 5.43 -4.57
CA SER A 199 -17.35 4.41 -5.33
C SER A 199 -18.32 3.52 -6.13
N LEU A 200 -19.38 3.02 -5.50
CA LEU A 200 -20.41 2.21 -6.17
C LEU A 200 -21.17 2.99 -7.24
N LEU A 201 -21.50 4.26 -6.97
CA LEU A 201 -22.16 5.14 -7.94
C LEU A 201 -21.28 5.38 -9.16
N LEU A 202 -19.99 5.70 -8.96
CA LEU A 202 -19.04 5.89 -10.06
C LEU A 202 -18.87 4.60 -10.89
N ARG A 203 -18.87 3.43 -10.24
CA ARG A 203 -18.82 2.14 -10.92
C ARG A 203 -20.08 1.88 -11.77
N ILE A 204 -21.27 2.23 -11.28
CA ILE A 204 -22.52 2.13 -12.06
C ILE A 204 -22.50 3.13 -13.24
N ILE A 205 -22.01 4.36 -13.01
CA ILE A 205 -21.91 5.43 -14.01
C ILE A 205 -20.99 5.04 -15.19
N ALA A 206 -20.01 4.15 -14.99
CA ALA A 206 -19.18 3.64 -16.07
C ALA A 206 -19.99 2.97 -17.20
N VAL A 207 -21.10 2.30 -16.87
CA VAL A 207 -21.95 1.57 -17.82
C VAL A 207 -22.61 2.48 -18.86
N PRO A 208 -23.35 3.55 -18.48
CA PRO A 208 -23.91 4.49 -19.45
C PRO A 208 -22.85 5.34 -20.14
N ILE A 209 -21.75 5.74 -19.46
CA ILE A 209 -20.67 6.52 -20.09
C ILE A 209 -20.08 5.77 -21.28
N LEU A 210 -19.86 4.45 -21.14
CA LEU A 210 -19.30 3.61 -22.20
C LEU A 210 -20.34 3.14 -23.21
N LEU A 211 -21.60 3.56 -23.09
CA LEU A 211 -22.71 3.17 -23.96
C LEU A 211 -22.86 1.64 -24.09
N ILE A 212 -22.54 0.90 -23.03
CA ILE A 212 -22.66 -0.57 -22.97
C ILE A 212 -24.07 -1.06 -23.33
N PRO A 213 -25.17 -0.40 -22.90
CA PRO A 213 -26.51 -0.89 -23.22
C PRO A 213 -26.83 -0.99 -24.72
N ARG A 214 -26.10 -0.28 -25.59
CA ARG A 214 -26.29 -0.36 -27.05
C ARG A 214 -25.80 -1.69 -27.64
N TYR A 215 -25.03 -2.46 -26.89
CA TYR A 215 -24.45 -3.73 -27.30
C TYR A 215 -25.20 -4.92 -26.71
N LEU A 216 -26.42 -4.70 -26.21
CA LEU A 216 -27.31 -5.76 -25.74
C LEU A 216 -28.10 -6.29 -26.95
N ILE A 217 -27.97 -7.58 -27.25
CA ILE A 217 -28.68 -8.28 -28.33
C ILE A 217 -29.94 -8.93 -27.76
N TYR A 218 -29.85 -9.51 -26.56
CA TYR A 218 -30.95 -10.18 -25.89
C TYR A 218 -31.73 -9.23 -24.96
N GLU A 219 -33.01 -9.52 -24.69
CA GLU A 219 -33.81 -8.68 -23.80
C GLU A 219 -33.35 -8.71 -22.34
N ILE A 220 -32.77 -9.85 -21.94
CA ILE A 220 -32.21 -10.15 -20.63
C ILE A 220 -30.68 -10.25 -20.82
N PRO A 221 -29.86 -9.61 -19.97
CA PRO A 221 -28.42 -9.67 -20.13
C PRO A 221 -27.90 -11.09 -19.95
N THR A 222 -27.26 -11.61 -20.99
CA THR A 222 -26.64 -12.93 -21.03
C THR A 222 -25.16 -12.79 -21.36
N TRP A 223 -24.38 -13.83 -21.05
CA TRP A 223 -22.95 -13.88 -21.41
C TRP A 223 -22.69 -13.88 -22.93
N HIS A 224 -23.70 -14.23 -23.72
CA HIS A 224 -23.64 -14.18 -25.19
C HIS A 224 -23.64 -12.74 -25.73
N ASP A 225 -24.10 -11.76 -24.93
CA ASP A 225 -24.09 -10.37 -25.33
C ASP A 225 -22.66 -9.80 -25.37
N PRO A 226 -22.29 -9.02 -26.41
CA PRO A 226 -21.00 -8.33 -26.42
C PRO A 226 -20.87 -7.34 -25.26
N ALA A 227 -22.00 -6.88 -24.70
CA ALA A 227 -22.04 -6.10 -23.46
C ALA A 227 -21.33 -6.81 -22.28
N PHE A 228 -21.44 -8.13 -22.14
CA PHE A 228 -20.81 -8.90 -21.06
C PHE A 228 -19.28 -8.71 -21.07
N LYS A 229 -18.64 -8.86 -22.23
CA LYS A 229 -17.18 -8.67 -22.34
C LYS A 229 -16.76 -7.23 -22.07
N ARG A 230 -17.55 -6.25 -22.51
CA ARG A 230 -17.24 -4.83 -22.22
C ARG A 230 -17.28 -4.54 -20.73
N VAL A 231 -18.34 -4.98 -20.04
CA VAL A 231 -18.46 -4.87 -18.59
C VAL A 231 -17.30 -5.58 -17.89
N TRP A 232 -16.91 -6.77 -18.37
CA TRP A 232 -15.77 -7.50 -17.82
C TRP A 232 -14.48 -6.66 -17.85
N TRP A 233 -14.18 -6.02 -18.98
CA TRP A 233 -13.03 -5.14 -19.11
C TRP A 233 -13.14 -3.86 -18.29
N VAL A 234 -14.34 -3.29 -18.12
CA VAL A 234 -14.58 -2.21 -17.16
C VAL A 234 -14.20 -2.66 -15.75
N ALA A 235 -14.66 -3.85 -15.35
CA ALA A 235 -14.37 -4.38 -14.04
C ALA A 235 -12.86 -4.62 -13.83
N LEU A 236 -12.19 -5.19 -14.84
CA LEU A 236 -10.73 -5.38 -14.81
C LEU A 236 -9.98 -4.05 -14.73
N GLY A 237 -10.43 -3.00 -15.44
CA GLY A 237 -9.79 -1.68 -15.37
C GLY A 237 -9.83 -1.09 -13.96
N TRP A 238 -10.98 -1.23 -13.28
CA TRP A 238 -11.14 -0.82 -11.88
C TRP A 238 -10.21 -1.63 -10.97
N ALA A 239 -10.24 -2.95 -11.12
CA ALA A 239 -9.49 -3.89 -10.30
C ALA A 239 -7.97 -3.76 -10.49
N ALA A 240 -7.51 -3.44 -11.70
CA ALA A 240 -6.09 -3.24 -12.01
C ALA A 240 -5.50 -2.05 -11.24
N VAL A 241 -6.16 -0.90 -11.27
CA VAL A 241 -5.67 0.29 -10.57
C VAL A 241 -5.67 0.06 -9.06
N GLU A 242 -6.73 -0.57 -8.53
CA GLU A 242 -6.82 -0.97 -7.13
C GLU A 242 -5.64 -1.87 -6.72
N ALA A 243 -5.32 -2.88 -7.52
CA ALA A 243 -4.19 -3.77 -7.27
C ALA A 243 -2.85 -3.02 -7.30
N ILE A 244 -2.62 -2.14 -8.29
CA ILE A 244 -1.39 -1.35 -8.41
C ILE A 244 -1.17 -0.45 -7.20
N VAL A 245 -2.18 0.32 -6.79
CA VAL A 245 -2.06 1.22 -5.63
C VAL A 245 -1.81 0.43 -4.37
N ALA A 246 -2.46 -0.71 -4.20
CA ALA A 246 -2.30 -1.50 -3.01
C ALA A 246 -0.97 -2.28 -2.97
N ILE A 247 -0.40 -2.66 -4.12
CA ILE A 247 0.99 -3.16 -4.23
C ILE A 247 1.97 -2.06 -3.83
N LYS A 248 1.80 -0.83 -4.35
CA LYS A 248 2.65 0.32 -4.00
C LYS A 248 2.65 0.58 -2.50
N GLN A 249 1.47 0.63 -1.88
CA GLN A 249 1.31 0.79 -0.43
C GLN A 249 2.02 -0.31 0.36
N GLY A 250 2.00 -1.55 -0.15
CA GLY A 250 2.69 -2.66 0.48
C GLY A 250 4.22 -2.54 0.43
N PHE A 251 4.78 -2.06 -0.69
CA PHE A 251 6.21 -1.76 -0.77
C PHE A 251 6.61 -0.61 0.16
N GLU A 252 5.80 0.46 0.23
CA GLU A 252 6.02 1.56 1.19
C GLU A 252 6.02 1.05 2.64
N SER A 253 5.13 0.09 2.95
CA SER A 253 5.08 -0.55 4.28
C SER A 253 6.34 -1.35 4.60
N ILE A 254 6.93 -2.03 3.60
CA ILE A 254 8.18 -2.79 3.76
C ILE A 254 9.38 -1.88 3.89
N THR A 255 9.41 -0.75 3.17
CA THR A 255 10.53 0.19 3.26
C THR A 255 10.72 0.78 4.65
N LEU A 256 9.67 0.81 5.49
CA LEU A 256 9.76 1.22 6.91
C LEU A 256 10.62 0.29 7.76
N TYR A 257 10.91 -0.93 7.29
CA TYR A 257 11.73 -1.91 8.00
C TYR A 257 13.18 -1.98 7.50
N ARG A 258 13.55 -1.15 6.51
CA ARG A 258 14.87 -1.20 5.87
C ARG A 258 16.02 -1.03 6.87
N ASP A 259 15.87 -0.11 7.81
CA ASP A 259 16.96 0.27 8.74
C ASP A 259 16.95 -0.54 10.03
N VAL A 260 15.97 -1.44 10.17
CA VAL A 260 15.66 -2.17 11.40
C VAL A 260 16.02 -3.65 11.28
N LEU A 261 15.99 -4.17 10.06
CA LEU A 261 16.29 -5.56 9.76
C LEU A 261 17.79 -5.79 9.82
N VAL A 262 18.21 -6.60 10.79
CA VAL A 262 19.60 -7.02 10.98
C VAL A 262 19.81 -8.33 10.20
N SER A 263 20.77 -8.34 9.28
CA SER A 263 21.13 -9.57 8.59
C SER A 263 21.90 -10.51 9.51
N ASP A 264 21.62 -11.80 9.45
CA ASP A 264 22.26 -12.86 10.26
C ASP A 264 23.80 -12.75 10.27
N THR A 265 24.42 -12.37 9.14
CA THR A 265 25.88 -12.18 9.05
C THR A 265 26.42 -11.05 9.94
N GLN A 266 25.63 -9.99 10.15
CA GLN A 266 26.01 -8.87 11.02
C GLN A 266 25.80 -9.19 12.50
N GLU A 267 24.89 -10.10 12.82
CA GLU A 267 24.71 -10.59 14.19
C GLU A 267 25.91 -11.43 14.58
N GLU A 268 26.33 -12.36 13.72
CA GLU A 268 27.52 -13.18 13.94
C GLU A 268 28.78 -12.31 14.13
N GLU A 269 28.97 -11.27 13.29
CA GLU A 269 30.09 -10.32 13.47
C GLU A 269 30.01 -9.54 14.80
N ARG A 270 28.81 -9.14 15.25
CA ARG A 270 28.63 -8.45 16.54
C ARG A 270 28.86 -9.37 17.73
N PHE A 271 28.40 -10.61 17.66
CA PHE A 271 28.67 -11.62 18.68
C PHE A 271 30.17 -11.88 18.81
N ILE A 272 30.88 -12.02 17.69
CA ILE A 272 32.34 -12.16 17.67
C ILE A 272 33.02 -10.93 18.29
N GLU A 273 32.57 -9.70 17.98
CA GLU A 273 33.17 -8.49 18.55
C GLU A 273 32.94 -8.36 20.07
N ILE A 274 31.79 -8.80 20.59
CA ILE A 274 31.50 -8.83 22.03
C ILE A 274 32.36 -9.89 22.73
N GLU A 275 32.49 -11.07 22.15
CA GLU A 275 33.31 -12.16 22.71
C GLU A 275 34.81 -11.81 22.69
N ASP A 276 35.31 -11.26 21.58
CA ASP A 276 36.68 -10.75 21.46
C ASP A 276 36.91 -9.52 22.38
N GLY A 277 35.90 -8.66 22.55
CA GLY A 277 35.95 -7.53 23.47
C GLY A 277 36.08 -7.97 24.93
N ALA A 278 35.30 -8.97 25.35
CA ALA A 278 35.33 -9.53 26.69
C ALA A 278 36.65 -10.27 26.97
N THR A 279 37.16 -11.05 26.02
CA THR A 279 38.45 -11.74 26.16
C THR A 279 39.64 -10.78 26.17
N LYS A 280 39.58 -9.68 25.41
CA LYS A 280 40.63 -8.65 25.37
C LYS A 280 40.66 -7.78 26.63
N LEU A 281 39.51 -7.44 27.21
CA LEU A 281 39.43 -6.76 28.52
C LEU A 281 39.90 -7.67 29.68
N GLY A 282 39.61 -8.97 29.61
CA GLY A 282 40.13 -9.96 30.57
C GLY A 282 41.67 -10.11 30.52
N ARG A 283 42.29 -9.93 29.36
CA ARG A 283 43.76 -10.03 29.20
C ARG A 283 44.53 -8.80 29.72
N ILE A 284 43.92 -7.61 29.73
CA ILE A 284 44.60 -6.37 30.16
C ILE A 284 44.75 -6.30 31.69
N TYR A 285 43.84 -6.89 32.47
CA TYR A 285 43.95 -6.91 33.93
C TYR A 285 44.89 -7.99 34.50
N GLY A 286 45.42 -8.90 33.67
CA GLY A 286 46.31 -9.98 34.10
C GLY A 286 47.82 -9.71 33.99
N ALA A 287 48.25 -8.60 33.37
CA ALA A 287 49.65 -8.41 32.95
C ALA A 287 50.41 -7.27 33.67
N THR A 288 49.87 -6.66 34.73
CA THR A 288 50.48 -5.48 35.37
C THR A 288 51.51 -5.80 36.47
N ASN A 289 51.85 -7.07 36.73
CA ASN A 289 52.84 -7.43 37.75
C ASN A 289 54.00 -8.25 37.19
N GLN A 290 54.78 -7.71 36.25
CA GLN A 290 56.21 -8.03 36.15
C GLN A 290 56.92 -7.14 35.11
N THR A 291 57.88 -6.35 35.60
CA THR A 291 59.18 -6.00 35.00
C THR A 291 59.50 -4.51 35.14
N THR A 292 59.89 -4.15 36.35
CA THR A 292 60.89 -3.12 36.60
C THR A 292 62.24 -3.61 36.07
N ARG A 293 62.70 -3.10 34.92
CA ARG A 293 64.14 -3.04 34.65
C ARG A 293 64.52 -1.82 33.82
N SER A 294 65.13 -0.90 34.55
CA SER A 294 65.97 0.24 34.18
C SER A 294 66.88 0.04 32.95
N THR A 295 66.84 0.99 32.00
CA THR A 295 68.01 1.53 31.25
C THR A 295 67.53 2.79 30.50
N GLU A 296 67.73 3.99 31.05
CA GLU A 296 68.79 4.98 30.75
C GLU A 296 68.69 5.67 29.35
N PRO A 297 68.70 7.02 29.26
CA PRO A 297 68.47 7.78 28.02
C PRO A 297 69.73 8.47 27.46
N SER A 298 69.91 8.49 26.12
CA SER A 298 70.68 9.53 25.39
C SER A 298 70.66 9.30 23.85
N PRO A 299 71.13 10.24 22.98
CA PRO A 299 70.34 11.37 22.48
C PRO A 299 70.25 11.43 20.93
N ALA A 300 69.51 12.44 20.48
CA ALA A 300 69.29 12.96 19.13
C ALA A 300 70.24 12.55 17.97
N SER A 301 69.64 12.34 16.79
CA SER A 301 70.25 12.77 15.53
C SER A 301 69.21 13.23 14.50
N PHE A 302 69.48 14.43 13.98
CA PHE A 302 68.91 15.08 12.81
C PHE A 302 69.45 14.42 11.52
N ALA A 303 68.60 14.20 10.52
CA ALA A 303 68.91 14.15 9.07
C ALA A 303 67.56 14.16 8.32
N VAL A 304 67.13 15.16 7.54
CA VAL A 304 67.69 15.90 6.39
C VAL A 304 67.91 15.03 5.14
N GLY A 305 67.04 15.27 4.15
CA GLY A 305 67.19 14.97 2.72
C GLY A 305 66.84 13.53 2.32
N SER A 306 66.39 13.21 1.11
CA SER A 306 65.99 13.92 -0.11
C SER A 306 65.61 12.81 -1.10
N SER A 307 64.58 13.02 -1.95
CA SER A 307 64.40 12.48 -3.33
C SER A 307 64.78 11.00 -3.61
N THR A 308 63.99 10.16 -4.30
CA THR A 308 63.65 10.29 -5.73
C THR A 308 62.85 9.05 -6.20
N GLY A 309 61.88 9.24 -7.10
CA GLY A 309 61.44 8.26 -8.13
C GLY A 309 60.30 7.30 -7.73
N GLY A 310 59.21 7.12 -8.49
CA GLY A 310 58.79 7.66 -9.77
C GLY A 310 57.55 6.92 -10.30
N PHE A 311 56.82 7.56 -11.23
CA PHE A 311 55.95 7.00 -12.30
C PHE A 311 54.67 6.21 -11.91
N LEU A 312 53.49 6.29 -12.56
CA LEU A 312 52.92 6.96 -13.75
C LEU A 312 51.37 6.98 -13.63
N SER A 313 50.73 7.85 -14.43
CA SER A 313 49.43 7.69 -15.13
C SER A 313 48.44 8.84 -14.83
N ALA A 314 48.46 9.97 -15.54
CA ALA A 314 48.08 10.25 -16.94
C ALA A 314 46.56 10.23 -17.22
N ASN A 315 45.95 11.43 -17.29
CA ASN A 315 44.94 11.87 -18.28
C ASN A 315 44.51 13.31 -17.92
N THR A 316 45.13 14.36 -18.47
CA THR A 316 44.98 14.97 -19.83
C THR A 316 43.67 15.77 -19.99
N VAL A 317 43.85 17.10 -19.90
CA VAL A 317 42.95 18.21 -20.25
C VAL A 317 43.00 18.46 -21.77
N PRO A 318 42.07 19.23 -22.36
CA PRO A 318 42.58 20.42 -23.02
C PRO A 318 41.79 21.71 -22.71
N GLN A 319 42.59 22.77 -22.64
CA GLN A 319 42.29 24.14 -22.32
C GLN A 319 42.38 24.97 -23.62
N SER A 320 41.56 25.99 -23.73
CA SER A 320 41.64 27.08 -24.72
C SER A 320 41.19 28.34 -23.98
N GLY A 321 41.85 29.50 -23.98
CA GLY A 321 43.09 30.01 -24.54
C GLY A 321 43.10 31.53 -24.28
N LEU A 322 44.29 32.09 -23.97
CA LEU A 322 44.84 33.45 -24.21
C LEU A 322 43.91 34.69 -24.28
N ALA A 323 44.24 35.91 -23.87
CA ALA A 323 45.41 36.67 -23.38
C ALA A 323 44.82 38.00 -22.81
N ALA A 324 45.43 38.81 -21.95
CA ALA A 324 46.66 39.59 -22.14
C ALA A 324 46.95 40.41 -20.85
N ALA A 325 48.24 40.65 -20.60
CA ALA A 325 48.83 41.62 -19.66
C ALA A 325 48.75 43.06 -20.26
N PRO A 326 49.25 44.18 -19.65
CA PRO A 326 50.22 44.26 -18.54
C PRO A 326 50.07 45.41 -17.50
N ASP A 327 50.87 45.26 -16.43
CA ASP A 327 51.62 46.24 -15.63
C ASP A 327 50.99 47.58 -15.19
N ALA A 328 50.93 47.80 -13.87
CA ALA A 328 51.27 49.08 -13.25
C ALA A 328 51.60 48.93 -11.76
N GLU A 329 52.83 49.28 -11.44
CA GLU A 329 53.39 49.49 -10.11
C GLU A 329 52.56 50.50 -9.28
N SER A 330 52.33 50.22 -8.01
CA SER A 330 52.18 51.28 -7.00
C SER A 330 52.50 50.74 -5.61
N SER A 331 53.69 51.13 -5.18
CA SER A 331 54.23 50.99 -3.84
C SER A 331 53.47 51.85 -2.83
N ALA A 332 53.53 51.42 -1.57
CA ALA A 332 53.24 52.19 -0.35
C ALA A 332 51.77 52.38 0.02
N ASN A 333 51.28 51.49 0.89
CA ASN A 333 50.63 51.91 2.14
C ASN A 333 50.60 50.74 3.13
N LEU A 334 51.64 50.71 3.96
CA LEU A 334 51.76 49.87 5.15
C LEU A 334 51.15 50.66 6.31
N GLU A 335 49.83 50.62 6.48
CA GLU A 335 49.20 51.20 7.67
C GLU A 335 48.07 50.31 8.19
N ARG A 336 48.39 49.59 9.28
CA ARG A 336 47.49 49.04 10.31
C ARG A 336 46.10 48.56 9.84
N ALA A 337 46.06 47.36 9.26
CA ALA A 337 44.85 46.56 9.24
C ALA A 337 44.75 45.74 10.55
N PRO A 338 43.58 45.68 11.21
CA PRO A 338 43.42 44.99 12.49
C PRO A 338 43.53 43.46 12.30
N LEU A 339 44.52 42.86 12.95
CA LEU A 339 44.74 41.41 13.06
C LEU A 339 43.75 40.73 14.02
N LEU A 340 42.45 40.95 13.80
CA LEU A 340 41.40 40.06 14.32
C LEU A 340 40.68 39.49 13.11
N GLN A 341 41.31 38.43 12.62
CA GLN A 341 41.03 37.68 11.43
C GLN A 341 39.63 37.09 11.51
N ARG A 342 38.77 37.65 10.66
CA ARG A 342 37.42 37.25 10.28
C ARG A 342 37.46 35.88 9.58
N GLU A 343 37.85 34.83 10.29
CA GLU A 343 37.96 33.45 9.77
C GLU A 343 36.98 32.48 10.41
N SER A 344 36.26 32.91 11.46
CA SER A 344 35.27 32.08 12.17
C SER A 344 33.86 32.11 11.54
N ARG A 345 33.61 32.92 10.50
CA ARG A 345 32.25 33.05 9.93
C ARG A 345 31.91 31.96 8.90
N GLY A 346 32.90 31.32 8.29
CA GLY A 346 32.69 30.22 7.34
C GLY A 346 32.56 28.84 7.99
N SER A 347 33.14 28.62 9.18
CA SER A 347 33.00 27.35 9.90
C SER A 347 31.58 27.17 10.46
N ASN A 348 30.94 28.27 10.86
CA ASN A 348 29.62 28.22 11.48
C ASN A 348 28.53 27.81 10.49
N THR A 349 28.61 28.23 9.23
CA THR A 349 27.64 27.80 8.21
C THR A 349 27.78 26.33 7.86
N ALA A 350 29.00 25.80 7.80
CA ALA A 350 29.24 24.37 7.55
C ALA A 350 28.74 23.51 8.72
N LEU A 351 28.99 23.93 9.96
CA LEU A 351 28.46 23.28 11.16
C LEU A 351 26.92 23.30 11.18
N GLU A 352 26.32 24.46 10.89
CA GLU A 352 24.86 24.62 10.83
C GLU A 352 24.23 23.69 9.79
N THR A 353 24.78 23.62 8.57
CA THR A 353 24.28 22.68 7.55
C THR A 353 24.46 21.21 7.94
N SER A 354 25.55 20.86 8.64
CA SER A 354 25.76 19.49 9.11
C SER A 354 24.79 19.13 10.24
N LEU A 355 24.46 20.10 11.10
CA LEU A 355 23.51 19.91 12.19
C LEU A 355 22.08 19.84 11.66
N GLU A 356 21.71 20.70 10.71
CA GLU A 356 20.42 20.64 10.01
C GLU A 356 20.20 19.29 9.34
N LEU A 357 21.21 18.76 8.64
CA LEU A 357 21.14 17.44 8.01
C LEU A 357 20.94 16.33 9.04
N ARG A 358 21.65 16.39 10.18
CA ARG A 358 21.49 15.40 11.26
C ARG A 358 20.10 15.45 11.91
N VAL A 359 19.57 16.67 12.11
CA VAL A 359 18.21 16.85 12.62
C VAL A 359 17.17 16.34 11.63
N GLU A 360 17.35 16.57 10.33
CA GLU A 360 16.48 16.02 9.29
C GLU A 360 16.51 14.49 9.28
N GLU A 361 17.70 13.88 9.38
CA GLU A 361 17.89 12.43 9.50
C GLU A 361 17.20 11.86 10.75
N ASP A 362 17.39 12.50 11.91
CA ASP A 362 16.76 12.08 13.17
C ASP A 362 15.22 12.21 13.10
N VAL A 363 14.71 13.26 12.45
CA VAL A 363 13.26 13.47 12.24
C VAL A 363 12.68 12.40 11.31
N ASP A 364 13.36 12.09 10.20
CA ASP A 364 12.94 11.02 9.29
C ASP A 364 12.96 9.65 9.98
N HIS A 365 13.96 9.38 10.82
CA HIS A 365 14.01 8.17 11.63
C HIS A 365 12.85 8.10 12.63
N LEU A 366 12.54 9.20 13.33
CA LEU A 366 11.38 9.26 14.24
C LEU A 366 10.05 9.06 13.50
N ILE A 367 9.90 9.60 12.29
CA ILE A 367 8.72 9.39 11.44
C ILE A 367 8.62 7.91 11.04
N ALA A 368 9.73 7.28 10.67
CA ALA A 368 9.77 5.85 10.31
C ALA A 368 9.39 4.96 11.50
N VAL A 369 9.98 5.19 12.68
CA VAL A 369 9.66 4.45 13.92
C VAL A 369 8.19 4.60 14.28
N ARG A 370 7.65 5.81 14.20
CA ARG A 370 6.22 6.06 14.47
C ARG A 370 5.33 5.36 13.45
N ALA A 371 5.63 5.47 12.17
CA ALA A 371 4.84 4.85 11.10
C ALA A 371 4.84 3.31 11.23
N ARG A 372 5.99 2.73 11.60
CA ARG A 372 6.13 1.31 11.91
C ARG A 372 5.25 0.91 13.11
N GLY A 373 5.34 1.63 14.22
CA GLY A 373 4.53 1.34 15.41
C GLY A 373 3.02 1.47 15.15
N GLU A 374 2.59 2.42 14.32
CA GLU A 374 1.19 2.55 13.89
C GLU A 374 0.74 1.34 13.02
N LEU A 375 1.63 0.85 12.15
CA LEU A 375 1.37 -0.32 11.31
C LEU A 375 1.26 -1.61 12.14
N GLU A 376 2.17 -1.80 13.09
CA GLU A 376 2.22 -2.95 14.00
C GLU A 376 0.99 -2.98 14.90
N LYS A 377 0.61 -1.82 15.43
CA LYS A 377 -0.64 -1.67 16.20
C LYS A 377 -1.88 -2.01 15.36
N TYR A 378 -1.85 -1.72 14.06
CA TYR A 378 -2.98 -1.99 13.17
C TYR A 378 -3.14 -3.48 12.83
N TYR A 379 -2.03 -4.18 12.57
CA TYR A 379 -2.07 -5.61 12.26
C TYR A 379 -2.05 -6.50 13.52
N GLY A 380 -1.61 -5.97 14.65
CA GLY A 380 -1.36 -6.72 15.89
C GLY A 380 -0.04 -7.49 15.90
N ILE A 381 0.70 -7.50 14.79
CA ILE A 381 1.99 -8.18 14.60
C ILE A 381 2.90 -7.35 13.68
N PRO A 382 4.24 -7.51 13.77
CA PRO A 382 5.19 -6.94 12.80
C PRO A 382 4.82 -7.29 11.36
N PHE A 383 4.81 -6.30 10.47
CA PHE A 383 4.42 -6.52 9.07
C PHE A 383 5.33 -7.55 8.37
N ILE A 384 6.61 -7.59 8.77
CA ILE A 384 7.61 -8.54 8.26
C ILE A 384 7.30 -10.00 8.61
N ARG A 385 6.55 -10.26 9.68
CA ARG A 385 6.12 -11.61 10.09
C ARG A 385 4.90 -12.09 9.31
N ILE A 386 4.22 -11.21 8.56
CA ILE A 386 3.08 -11.59 7.73
C ILE A 386 3.59 -12.39 6.51
N PRO A 387 3.19 -13.66 6.34
CA PRO A 387 3.65 -14.45 5.20
C PRO A 387 3.23 -13.83 3.87
N ALA A 388 4.12 -13.81 2.88
CA ALA A 388 3.88 -13.16 1.59
C ALA A 388 2.68 -13.73 0.80
N PHE A 389 2.25 -14.96 1.08
CA PHE A 389 1.05 -15.54 0.47
C PHE A 389 -0.23 -14.80 0.88
N ILE A 390 -0.26 -14.17 2.06
CA ILE A 390 -1.43 -13.44 2.56
C ILE A 390 -1.69 -12.17 1.73
N PRO A 391 -0.71 -11.28 1.48
CA PRO A 391 -0.84 -10.21 0.51
C PRO A 391 -1.20 -10.72 -0.90
N CYS A 392 -0.61 -11.83 -1.38
CA CYS A 392 -0.96 -12.39 -2.69
C CYS A 392 -2.46 -12.75 -2.76
N LEU A 393 -2.96 -13.47 -1.74
CA LEU A 393 -4.36 -13.86 -1.65
C LEU A 393 -5.28 -12.63 -1.54
N GLN A 394 -4.88 -11.61 -0.78
CA GLN A 394 -5.62 -10.35 -0.68
C GLN A 394 -5.75 -9.65 -2.04
N ARG A 395 -4.70 -9.68 -2.89
CA ARG A 395 -4.77 -9.12 -4.26
C ARG A 395 -5.73 -9.91 -5.15
N VAL A 396 -5.66 -11.23 -5.11
CA VAL A 396 -6.59 -12.12 -5.83
C VAL A 396 -8.04 -11.85 -5.41
N ASN A 397 -8.29 -11.73 -4.10
CA ASN A 397 -9.61 -11.43 -3.55
C ASN A 397 -10.13 -10.09 -4.04
N ALA A 398 -9.32 -9.02 -4.00
CA ALA A 398 -9.71 -7.70 -4.48
C ALA A 398 -10.07 -7.72 -5.98
N LEU A 399 -9.30 -8.45 -6.81
CA LEU A 399 -9.59 -8.63 -8.22
C LEU A 399 -10.94 -9.33 -8.45
N LEU A 400 -11.16 -10.48 -7.79
CA LEU A 400 -12.40 -11.25 -7.89
C LEU A 400 -13.62 -10.47 -7.39
N PHE A 401 -13.48 -9.80 -6.26
CA PHE A 401 -14.55 -9.02 -5.65
C PHE A 401 -14.94 -7.82 -6.52
N SER A 402 -13.96 -7.05 -6.99
CA SER A 402 -14.20 -5.92 -7.91
C SER A 402 -14.92 -6.38 -9.19
N LEU A 403 -14.50 -7.52 -9.73
CA LEU A 403 -15.10 -8.13 -10.91
C LEU A 403 -16.55 -8.54 -10.65
N GLY A 404 -16.79 -9.34 -9.60
CA GLY A 404 -18.12 -9.80 -9.23
C GLY A 404 -19.10 -8.66 -8.94
N VAL A 405 -18.70 -7.66 -8.16
CA VAL A 405 -19.55 -6.48 -7.89
C VAL A 405 -19.91 -5.75 -9.17
N THR A 406 -18.94 -5.52 -10.07
CA THR A 406 -19.22 -4.81 -11.33
C THR A 406 -20.17 -5.61 -12.22
N LEU A 407 -20.06 -6.94 -12.27
CA LEU A 407 -20.98 -7.81 -13.00
C LEU A 407 -22.41 -7.77 -12.41
N ILE A 408 -22.55 -7.87 -11.09
CA ILE A 408 -23.86 -7.79 -10.42
C ILE A 408 -24.53 -6.43 -10.68
N LEU A 409 -23.79 -5.34 -10.47
CA LEU A 409 -24.33 -3.98 -10.62
C LEU A 409 -24.70 -3.66 -12.07
N SER A 410 -23.87 -4.08 -13.03
CA SER A 410 -24.14 -3.85 -14.45
C SER A 410 -25.31 -4.69 -14.96
N SER A 411 -25.44 -5.97 -14.57
CA SER A 411 -26.61 -6.78 -14.92
C SER A 411 -27.89 -6.17 -14.35
N ALA A 412 -27.88 -5.82 -13.06
CA ALA A 412 -29.02 -5.17 -12.41
C ALA A 412 -29.39 -3.82 -13.04
N TYR A 413 -28.39 -3.04 -13.47
CA TYR A 413 -28.60 -1.79 -14.20
C TYR A 413 -29.21 -2.01 -15.58
N LEU A 414 -28.71 -2.98 -16.36
CA LEU A 414 -29.21 -3.29 -17.70
C LEU A 414 -30.64 -3.83 -17.69
N GLN A 415 -31.04 -4.53 -16.63
CA GLN A 415 -32.41 -5.00 -16.43
C GLN A 415 -33.38 -3.88 -15.97
N SER A 416 -32.86 -2.75 -15.47
CA SER A 416 -33.69 -1.68 -14.92
C SER A 416 -34.46 -0.88 -15.98
N ALA A 417 -35.63 -0.36 -15.61
CA ALA A 417 -36.45 0.51 -16.47
C ALA A 417 -35.82 1.90 -16.67
N ILE A 418 -34.84 2.29 -15.85
CA ILE A 418 -34.10 3.56 -15.97
C ILE A 418 -33.45 3.66 -17.36
N LEU A 419 -32.92 2.55 -17.85
CA LEU A 419 -32.33 2.49 -19.18
C LEU A 419 -33.33 2.89 -20.28
N TYR A 420 -34.58 2.42 -20.17
CA TYR A 420 -35.61 2.75 -21.15
C TYR A 420 -35.98 4.23 -21.11
N SER A 421 -36.07 4.81 -19.92
CA SER A 421 -36.31 6.26 -19.76
C SER A 421 -35.21 7.09 -20.43
N LEU A 422 -33.94 6.73 -20.21
CA LEU A 422 -32.79 7.40 -20.82
C LEU A 422 -32.74 7.22 -22.34
N GLN A 423 -33.03 6.00 -22.83
CA GLN A 423 -33.04 5.72 -24.25
C GLN A 423 -34.16 6.47 -24.95
N SER A 424 -35.37 6.46 -24.39
CA SER A 424 -36.53 7.20 -24.89
C SER A 424 -36.25 8.70 -24.96
N TRP A 425 -35.63 9.26 -23.91
CA TRP A 425 -35.23 10.66 -23.88
C TRP A 425 -34.21 10.98 -24.98
N TYR A 426 -33.20 10.13 -25.18
CA TYR A 426 -32.18 10.33 -26.21
C TYR A 426 -32.77 10.27 -27.63
N THR A 427 -33.70 9.35 -27.89
CA THR A 427 -34.38 9.27 -29.19
C THR A 427 -35.25 10.50 -29.46
N HIS A 428 -35.92 11.04 -28.44
CA HIS A 428 -36.72 12.27 -28.59
C HIS A 428 -35.83 13.46 -28.96
N ILE A 429 -34.73 13.70 -28.24
CA ILE A 429 -33.82 14.81 -28.55
C ILE A 429 -33.24 14.69 -29.96
N ARG A 430 -32.85 13.48 -30.39
CA ARG A 430 -32.24 13.28 -31.71
C ARG A 430 -33.22 13.57 -32.84
N LEU A 431 -34.49 13.21 -32.68
CA LEU A 431 -35.53 13.48 -33.67
C LEU A 431 -35.83 14.98 -33.79
N ASP A 432 -35.81 15.72 -32.68
CA ASP A 432 -36.03 17.17 -32.71
C ASP A 432 -34.84 17.92 -33.36
N VAL A 433 -33.61 17.45 -33.15
CA VAL A 433 -32.41 18.06 -33.77
C VAL A 433 -32.33 17.82 -35.27
N HIS A 434 -32.84 16.69 -35.79
CA HIS A 434 -32.91 16.45 -37.24
C HIS A 434 -34.19 17.00 -37.89
N SER A 435 -35.21 17.36 -37.09
CA SER A 435 -36.39 18.06 -37.62
C SER A 435 -36.13 19.55 -37.91
N ALA A 436 -35.02 20.13 -37.43
CA ALA A 436 -34.69 21.54 -37.66
C ALA A 436 -33.92 21.80 -38.97
N ASP A 437 -33.27 20.78 -39.52
CA ASP A 437 -32.49 20.87 -40.76
C ASP A 437 -32.89 19.72 -41.71
N GLU A 438 -34.08 19.78 -42.32
CA GLU A 438 -34.27 19.20 -43.65
C GLU A 438 -35.47 19.77 -44.41
N HIS A 439 -35.17 20.77 -45.26
CA HIS A 439 -35.71 20.89 -46.62
C HIS A 439 -34.94 20.02 -47.63
N SER A 440 -34.13 19.05 -47.19
CA SER A 440 -33.37 18.16 -48.09
C SER A 440 -34.00 16.76 -48.16
N ALA A 441 -34.88 16.61 -49.16
CA ALA A 441 -35.01 15.42 -49.99
C ALA A 441 -34.62 14.05 -49.37
N VAL A 442 -35.54 13.47 -48.60
CA VAL A 442 -35.73 12.02 -48.59
C VAL A 442 -35.94 11.60 -50.05
N TYR A 443 -34.97 10.87 -50.61
CA TYR A 443 -35.15 10.15 -51.87
C TYR A 443 -36.25 9.09 -51.64
N ILE A 444 -37.49 9.48 -51.90
CA ILE A 444 -38.57 8.56 -52.20
C ILE A 444 -38.15 7.88 -53.51
N ILE A 445 -37.72 6.63 -53.45
CA ILE A 445 -37.64 5.78 -54.63
C ILE A 445 -39.10 5.62 -55.10
N PRO A 446 -39.50 6.20 -56.25
CA PRO A 446 -40.86 6.07 -56.72
C PRO A 446 -41.03 4.64 -57.24
N SER A 447 -41.72 3.80 -56.48
CA SER A 447 -42.13 2.45 -56.88
C SER A 447 -43.29 2.53 -57.88
N ASN A 448 -43.04 3.08 -59.06
CA ASN A 448 -43.95 3.00 -60.19
C ASN A 448 -43.37 2.04 -61.24
N SER A 449 -43.34 0.75 -60.91
CA SER A 449 -43.22 -0.32 -61.90
C SER A 449 -44.40 -1.28 -61.71
N PRO A 450 -45.37 -1.30 -62.66
CA PRO A 450 -46.46 -2.25 -62.65
C PRO A 450 -46.00 -3.53 -63.35
N SER A 451 -45.51 -4.50 -62.59
CA SER A 451 -45.42 -5.87 -63.07
C SER A 451 -45.52 -6.85 -61.90
N THR A 452 -46.77 -7.18 -61.58
CA THR A 452 -47.27 -8.52 -61.24
C THR A 452 -46.20 -9.62 -61.11
N ILE A 453 -45.69 -9.79 -59.89
CA ILE A 453 -45.19 -11.07 -59.39
C ILE A 453 -45.95 -11.32 -58.09
N PRO A 454 -46.71 -12.43 -57.95
CA PRO A 454 -47.38 -12.74 -56.70
C PRO A 454 -46.33 -12.82 -55.58
N SER A 455 -46.58 -12.06 -54.52
CA SER A 455 -45.64 -11.83 -53.43
C SER A 455 -45.25 -13.16 -52.77
N LEU A 456 -43.97 -13.51 -52.89
CA LEU A 456 -43.39 -14.69 -52.25
C LEU A 456 -43.54 -14.64 -50.70
N GLU A 457 -43.80 -13.44 -50.14
CA GLU A 457 -44.16 -13.21 -48.74
C GLU A 457 -45.50 -13.83 -48.33
N THR A 458 -46.48 -13.98 -49.22
CA THR A 458 -47.75 -14.66 -48.89
C THR A 458 -47.65 -16.20 -48.93
N VAL A 459 -46.64 -16.74 -49.63
CA VAL A 459 -46.42 -18.20 -49.69
C VAL A 459 -45.51 -18.69 -48.56
N ILE A 460 -44.52 -17.90 -48.12
CA ILE A 460 -43.67 -18.30 -46.99
C ILE A 460 -44.42 -18.20 -45.65
N SER A 461 -45.38 -17.28 -45.51
CA SER A 461 -46.14 -17.11 -44.27
C SER A 461 -47.21 -18.19 -44.00
N SER A 462 -47.61 -18.97 -45.00
CA SER A 462 -48.66 -20.00 -44.86
C SER A 462 -48.14 -21.44 -44.78
N ALA A 463 -46.86 -21.69 -45.09
CA ALA A 463 -46.33 -23.05 -45.21
C ALA A 463 -45.57 -23.57 -43.97
N TRP A 464 -45.32 -22.73 -42.97
CA TRP A 464 -44.58 -23.13 -41.77
C TRP A 464 -45.39 -22.77 -40.51
N PRO A 465 -46.11 -23.74 -39.91
CA PRO A 465 -46.82 -23.52 -38.65
C PRO A 465 -45.89 -23.18 -37.48
N TRP A 466 -44.56 -23.29 -37.68
CA TRP A 466 -43.52 -23.11 -36.67
C TRP A 466 -42.59 -21.94 -37.05
N SER A 467 -43.16 -20.88 -37.64
CA SER A 467 -42.46 -19.61 -37.78
C SER A 467 -42.04 -19.10 -36.38
N PRO A 468 -40.73 -18.99 -36.05
CA PRO A 468 -40.25 -18.50 -34.76
C PRO A 468 -40.57 -17.02 -34.50
N VAL A 469 -41.22 -16.35 -35.46
CA VAL A 469 -41.31 -14.89 -35.53
C VAL A 469 -42.60 -14.35 -34.89
N GLN A 470 -43.52 -15.21 -34.43
CA GLN A 470 -44.84 -14.75 -33.92
C GLN A 470 -45.16 -15.07 -32.46
N LEU A 471 -44.19 -15.57 -31.67
CA LEU A 471 -44.23 -15.27 -30.24
C LEU A 471 -43.79 -13.82 -30.06
N LEU A 472 -44.71 -12.89 -30.36
CA LEU A 472 -44.67 -11.53 -29.88
C LEU A 472 -44.53 -11.64 -28.36
N GLN A 473 -43.28 -11.56 -27.88
CA GLN A 473 -42.95 -11.56 -26.47
C GLN A 473 -43.78 -10.43 -25.86
N ALA A 474 -44.78 -10.80 -25.07
CA ALA A 474 -45.52 -9.84 -24.28
C ALA A 474 -44.46 -8.99 -23.56
N PRO A 475 -44.54 -7.65 -23.62
CA PRO A 475 -43.49 -6.78 -23.10
C PRO A 475 -43.24 -7.17 -21.65
N LEU A 476 -42.14 -7.91 -21.40
CA LEU A 476 -41.81 -8.34 -20.07
C LEU A 476 -41.63 -7.05 -19.29
N ARG A 477 -42.53 -6.83 -18.34
CA ARG A 477 -42.59 -5.62 -17.52
C ARG A 477 -41.27 -5.51 -16.77
N ARG A 478 -40.30 -4.80 -17.35
CA ARG A 478 -39.00 -4.55 -16.74
C ARG A 478 -39.23 -3.89 -15.39
N SER A 479 -38.73 -4.55 -14.35
CA SER A 479 -38.93 -4.16 -12.97
C SER A 479 -37.62 -3.58 -12.43
N ASN A 480 -37.69 -2.43 -11.77
CA ASN A 480 -36.54 -1.86 -11.05
C ASN A 480 -36.16 -2.68 -9.81
N GLN A 481 -36.88 -3.77 -9.51
CA GLN A 481 -36.65 -4.62 -8.33
C GLN A 481 -35.21 -5.16 -8.28
N MET A 482 -34.63 -5.60 -9.39
CA MET A 482 -33.28 -6.18 -9.39
C MET A 482 -32.24 -5.14 -8.96
N LEU A 483 -32.32 -3.91 -9.47
CA LEU A 483 -31.43 -2.82 -9.06
C LEU A 483 -31.66 -2.40 -7.60
N MET A 484 -32.93 -2.31 -7.19
CA MET A 484 -33.32 -1.94 -5.81
C MET A 484 -32.86 -2.96 -4.78
N ILE A 485 -32.67 -4.24 -5.15
CA ILE A 485 -32.17 -5.28 -4.26
C ILE A 485 -30.63 -5.38 -4.35
N ALA A 486 -30.08 -5.39 -5.56
CA ALA A 486 -28.65 -5.61 -5.77
C ALA A 486 -27.78 -4.50 -5.16
N VAL A 487 -28.16 -3.23 -5.32
CA VAL A 487 -27.35 -2.09 -4.84
C VAL A 487 -27.23 -2.10 -3.30
N PRO A 488 -28.32 -2.19 -2.52
CA PRO A 488 -28.21 -2.29 -1.06
C PRO A 488 -27.45 -3.53 -0.59
N VAL A 489 -27.65 -4.69 -1.23
CA VAL A 489 -26.94 -5.92 -0.85
C VAL A 489 -25.44 -5.77 -1.05
N VAL A 490 -25.01 -5.33 -2.24
CA VAL A 490 -23.60 -5.06 -2.54
C VAL A 490 -23.02 -4.03 -1.58
N PHE A 491 -23.78 -2.98 -1.28
CA PHE A 491 -23.37 -1.94 -0.34
C PHE A 491 -23.16 -2.46 1.08
N VAL A 492 -24.10 -3.28 1.59
CA VAL A 492 -23.96 -3.91 2.91
C VAL A 492 -22.76 -4.83 2.95
N VAL A 493 -22.54 -5.65 1.92
CA VAL A 493 -21.36 -6.52 1.82
C VAL A 493 -20.07 -5.68 1.81
N GLN A 494 -20.03 -4.57 1.05
CA GLN A 494 -18.89 -3.66 1.02
C GLN A 494 -18.59 -3.05 2.40
N ILE A 495 -19.63 -2.62 3.13
CA ILE A 495 -19.47 -2.06 4.48
C ILE A 495 -18.94 -3.14 5.42
N ILE A 496 -19.50 -4.35 5.40
CA ILE A 496 -19.06 -5.44 6.28
C ILE A 496 -17.59 -5.76 6.03
N LEU A 497 -17.15 -5.88 4.77
CA LEU A 497 -15.75 -6.10 4.43
C LEU A 497 -14.86 -4.92 4.85
N SER A 498 -15.32 -3.68 4.67
CA SER A 498 -14.58 -2.48 5.08
C SER A 498 -14.42 -2.40 6.61
N LEU A 499 -15.45 -2.81 7.36
CA LEU A 499 -15.42 -2.89 8.82
C LEU A 499 -14.54 -4.04 9.31
N LEU A 500 -14.53 -5.17 8.59
CA LEU A 500 -13.64 -6.31 8.89
C LEU A 500 -12.16 -5.92 8.75
N HIS A 501 -11.83 -5.07 7.77
CA HIS A 501 -10.51 -4.46 7.60
C HIS A 501 -10.29 -3.23 8.49
N SER A 502 -11.23 -2.84 9.35
CA SER A 502 -11.01 -1.72 10.27
C SER A 502 -10.08 -2.09 11.42
N GLN A 503 -9.38 -1.10 11.98
CA GLN A 503 -8.43 -1.26 13.10
C GLN A 503 -9.09 -1.87 14.35
N LEU A 504 -10.42 -1.88 14.42
CA LEU A 504 -11.17 -2.43 15.55
C LEU A 504 -11.24 -3.97 15.54
N VAL A 505 -11.25 -4.57 14.34
CA VAL A 505 -11.52 -6.00 14.16
C VAL A 505 -10.23 -6.75 13.81
N LEU A 506 -9.36 -6.14 13.00
CA LEU A 506 -8.15 -6.79 12.49
C LEU A 506 -7.21 -7.30 13.60
N PRO A 507 -6.89 -6.55 14.67
CA PRO A 507 -6.02 -7.03 15.74
C PRO A 507 -6.64 -8.17 16.56
N LYS A 508 -7.97 -8.27 16.59
CA LYS A 508 -8.70 -9.29 17.38
C LYS A 508 -8.93 -10.57 16.61
N ALA A 509 -9.23 -10.47 15.31
CA ALA A 509 -9.53 -11.62 14.47
C ALA A 509 -8.26 -12.27 13.88
N GLY A 510 -7.18 -11.50 13.79
CA GLY A 510 -5.96 -11.90 13.08
C GLY A 510 -6.07 -11.69 11.58
N VAL A 511 -4.94 -11.31 10.96
CA VAL A 511 -4.86 -10.99 9.53
C VAL A 511 -5.27 -12.18 8.65
N HIS A 512 -4.84 -13.39 9.03
CA HIS A 512 -5.14 -14.63 8.31
C HIS A 512 -6.65 -14.86 8.19
N THR A 513 -7.37 -14.83 9.32
CA THR A 513 -8.81 -15.07 9.39
C THR A 513 -9.58 -14.07 8.52
N VAL A 514 -9.23 -12.78 8.61
CA VAL A 514 -9.86 -11.72 7.82
C VAL A 514 -9.67 -11.96 6.31
N VAL A 515 -8.46 -12.36 5.90
CA VAL A 515 -8.14 -12.60 4.49
C VAL A 515 -8.87 -13.85 3.95
N TYR A 516 -9.01 -14.91 4.74
CA TYR A 516 -9.78 -16.09 4.36
C TYR A 516 -11.29 -15.80 4.24
N ILE A 517 -11.87 -15.09 5.20
CA ILE A 517 -13.27 -14.64 5.14
C ILE A 517 -13.48 -13.75 3.90
N GLY A 518 -12.58 -12.79 3.68
CA GLY A 518 -12.59 -11.95 2.50
C GLY A 518 -12.52 -12.76 1.20
N SER A 519 -11.74 -13.85 1.17
CA SER A 519 -11.64 -14.75 0.02
C SER A 519 -12.96 -15.46 -0.29
N LEU A 520 -13.61 -16.03 0.74
CA LEU A 520 -14.91 -16.68 0.59
C LEU A 520 -15.99 -15.72 0.08
N VAL A 521 -16.04 -14.51 0.65
CA VAL A 521 -17.00 -13.48 0.22
C VAL A 521 -16.70 -13.03 -1.22
N SER A 522 -15.43 -12.80 -1.56
CA SER A 522 -15.01 -12.39 -2.91
C SER A 522 -15.37 -13.42 -3.97
N LEU A 523 -15.15 -14.71 -3.66
CA LEU A 523 -15.50 -15.82 -4.52
C LEU A 523 -17.02 -15.94 -4.70
N GLY A 524 -17.78 -15.83 -3.60
CA GLY A 524 -19.25 -15.84 -3.65
C GLY A 524 -19.82 -14.70 -4.49
N VAL A 525 -19.28 -13.48 -4.34
CA VAL A 525 -19.68 -12.31 -5.13
C VAL A 525 -19.29 -12.46 -6.60
N PHE A 526 -18.13 -13.05 -6.90
CA PHE A 526 -17.70 -13.37 -8.26
C PHE A 526 -18.69 -14.34 -8.96
N PHE A 527 -19.01 -15.47 -8.32
CA PHE A 527 -19.97 -16.43 -8.88
C PHE A 527 -21.40 -15.88 -8.95
N ALA A 528 -21.83 -15.10 -7.97
CA ALA A 528 -23.12 -14.39 -8.05
C ALA A 528 -23.15 -13.42 -9.24
N GLY A 529 -22.03 -12.76 -9.53
CA GLY A 529 -21.86 -11.93 -10.73
C GLY A 529 -21.95 -12.74 -12.02
N LEU A 530 -21.27 -13.89 -12.12
CA LEU A 530 -21.39 -14.80 -13.26
C LEU A 530 -22.83 -15.30 -13.46
N GLY A 531 -23.49 -15.72 -12.38
CA GLY A 531 -24.89 -16.16 -12.41
C GLY A 531 -25.86 -15.06 -12.82
N ALA A 532 -25.59 -13.80 -12.44
CA ALA A 532 -26.40 -12.65 -12.87
C ALA A 532 -26.34 -12.36 -14.39
N TRP A 533 -25.36 -12.95 -15.09
CA TRP A 533 -25.20 -12.91 -16.54
C TRP A 533 -25.51 -14.26 -17.22
N ASP A 534 -26.10 -15.19 -16.46
CA ASP A 534 -26.42 -16.54 -16.92
C ASP A 534 -25.19 -17.33 -17.39
N ALA A 535 -23.97 -16.96 -16.95
CA ALA A 535 -22.72 -17.57 -17.40
C ALA A 535 -22.43 -18.94 -16.75
N LEU A 536 -23.29 -19.36 -15.81
CA LEU A 536 -23.19 -20.63 -15.09
C LEU A 536 -24.21 -21.68 -15.58
N SER A 537 -25.09 -21.31 -16.52
CA SER A 537 -26.00 -22.26 -17.18
C SER A 537 -25.33 -22.92 -18.38
#